data_AF-A0A511ZHA3-F1
#
_entry.id   AF-A0A511ZHA3-F1
#
_cell.length_a   1.000
_cell.length_b   1.000
_cell.length_c   1.000
_cell.angle_alpha   90.00
_cell.angle_beta   90.00
_cell.angle_gamma   90.00
#
_symmetry.space_group_name_H-M   'P 1'
#
loop_
_entity.id
_entity.type
_entity.pdbx_description
1 polymer ?
#
loop_
_entity_poly.entity_id
_entity_poly.type
_entity_poly.pdbx_seq_one_letter_code
_entity_poly.pdbx_strand_id
1 'polypeptide(L)' 'MKKIIQIVVALLMILLAIIPFLVVYDPLSQAIPALPEFEAPGWFVPVGFINIALIVALSFLLASLSSNKDSGSH' A
#
# COMPACT_ATOMS: atom_id res chain seq x y z
N MET A 1 -2.90 13.30 18.77
CA MET A 1 -1.84 13.33 17.73
C MET A 1 -1.45 11.92 17.26
N LYS A 2 -1.03 10.98 18.13
CA LYS A 2 -0.59 9.62 17.70
C LYS A 2 -1.66 8.79 16.95
N LYS A 3 -2.93 8.78 17.39
CA LYS A 3 -4.02 8.11 16.67
C LYS A 3 -4.27 8.69 15.27
N ILE A 4 -4.14 10.01 15.13
CA ILE A 4 -4.30 10.70 13.85
C ILE A 4 -3.17 10.31 12.90
N ILE A 5 -1.93 10.25 13.38
CA ILE A 5 -0.77 9.79 12.59
C ILE A 5 -0.98 8.35 12.13
N GLN A 6 -1.46 7.46 13.00
CA GLN A 6 -1.75 6.07 12.62
C GLN A 6 -2.83 5.98 11.53
N ILE A 7 -3.92 6.75 11.66
CA ILE A 7 -4.98 6.81 10.65
C ILE A 7 -4.44 7.34 9.31
N VAL A 8 -3.64 8.42 9.34
CA VAL A 8 -3.05 9.00 8.13
C VAL A 8 -2.12 8.02 7.44
N VAL A 9 -1.25 7.32 8.18
CA VAL A 9 -0.36 6.30 7.62
C VAL A 9 -1.15 5.14 7.03
N ALA A 10 -2.21 4.68 7.70
CA ALA A 10 -3.08 3.63 7.17
C ALA A 10 -3.77 4.05 5.87
N LEU A 11 -4.27 5.29 5.78
CA LEU A 11 -4.86 5.83 4.55
C LEU A 11 -3.83 5.94 3.42
N LEU A 12 -2.60 6.36 3.72
CA LEU A 12 -1.50 6.40 2.76
C LEU A 12 -1.17 5.00 2.23
N MET A 13 -1.14 3.99 3.10
CA MET A 13 -0.89 2.60 2.68
C MET A 13 -1.98 2.09 1.75
N ILE A 14 -3.25 2.40 2.02
CA ILE A 14 -4.38 2.06 1.13
C ILE A 14 -4.24 2.76 -0.23
N LEU A 15 -3.89 4.05 -0.23
CA LEU A 15 -3.69 4.81 -1.46
C LEU A 15 -2.54 4.25 -2.31
N LEU A 16 -1.43 3.89 -1.66
CA LEU A 16 -0.28 3.27 -2.33
C LEU A 16 -0.62 1.90 -2.93
N ALA A 17 -1.53 1.14 -2.31
CA ALA A 17 -1.93 -0.20 -2.75
C ALA A 17 -2.75 -0.21 -4.04
N ILE A 18 -3.30 0.94 -4.46
CA ILE A 18 -4.09 1.06 -5.70
C ILE A 18 -3.24 0.71 -6.93
N ILE A 19 -2.01 1.22 -7.04
CA ILE A 19 -1.16 0.95 -8.22
C ILE A 19 -0.80 -0.55 -8.33
N PRO A 20 -0.28 -1.22 -7.28
CA PRO A 20 -0.08 -2.67 -7.31
C PRO A 20 -1.35 -3.46 -7.64
N PHE A 21 -2.50 -3.03 -7.12
CA PHE A 21 -3.77 -3.67 -7.45
C PHE A 21 -4.08 -3.55 -8.95
N LEU A 22 -3.91 -2.37 -9.54
CA LEU A 22 -4.15 -2.17 -10.97
C LEU A 22 -3.19 -2.95 -11.87
N VAL A 23 -1.93 -3.14 -11.44
CA VAL A 23 -0.96 -4.02 -12.13
C VAL A 23 -1.49 -5.45 -12.22
N VAL A 24 -2.13 -5.95 -11.17
CA VAL A 24 -2.74 -7.29 -11.14
C VAL A 24 -4.09 -7.31 -11.86
N TYR A 25 -4.82 -6.20 -11.83
CA TYR A 25 -6.13 -6.09 -12.46
C TYR A 25 -6.05 -6.16 -13.99
N ASP A 26 -5.01 -5.63 -14.61
CA ASP A 26 -4.80 -5.69 -16.07
C ASP A 26 -4.92 -7.12 -16.63
N PRO A 27 -4.08 -8.10 -16.25
CA PRO A 27 -4.21 -9.47 -16.76
C PRO A 27 -5.52 -10.15 -16.32
N LEU A 28 -6.09 -9.78 -15.18
CA LEU A 28 -7.39 -10.31 -14.73
C LEU A 28 -8.54 -9.82 -15.61
N SER A 29 -8.52 -8.55 -16.01
CA SER A 29 -9.54 -7.95 -16.86
C SER A 29 -9.57 -8.59 -18.24
N GLN A 30 -8.40 -9.01 -18.75
CA GLN A 30 -8.28 -9.73 -20.02
C GLN A 30 -8.71 -11.21 -19.91
N ALA A 31 -8.57 -11.82 -18.73
CA ALA A 31 -8.91 -13.22 -18.50
C ALA A 31 -10.40 -13.46 -18.18
N ILE A 32 -11.09 -12.46 -17.62
CA ILE A 32 -12.47 -12.58 -17.12
C ILE A 32 -13.38 -11.64 -17.91
N PRO A 33 -14.23 -12.16 -18.83
CA PRO A 33 -15.10 -11.34 -19.68
C PRO A 33 -16.14 -10.47 -18.95
N ALA A 34 -16.41 -10.76 -17.67
CA ALA A 34 -17.33 -9.99 -16.84
C ALA A 34 -16.69 -8.73 -16.24
N LEU A 35 -15.37 -8.60 -16.28
CA LEU A 35 -14.64 -7.44 -15.75
C LEU A 35 -14.48 -6.36 -16.83
N PRO A 36 -14.56 -5.07 -16.46
CA PRO A 36 -14.19 -3.98 -17.36
C PRO A 36 -12.75 -4.11 -17.83
N GLU A 37 -12.53 -4.01 -19.14
CA GLU A 37 -11.21 -4.00 -19.75
C GLU A 37 -10.36 -2.86 -19.18
N PHE A 38 -9.11 -3.16 -18.87
CA PHE A 38 -8.13 -2.20 -18.40
C PHE A 38 -6.75 -2.59 -18.92
N GLU A 39 -6.03 -1.60 -19.42
CA GLU A 39 -4.65 -1.76 -19.88
C GLU A 39 -3.76 -0.91 -18.99
N ALA A 40 -2.83 -1.55 -18.26
CA ALA A 40 -1.91 -0.82 -17.42
C ALA A 40 -0.79 -0.20 -18.27
N PRO A 41 -0.45 1.09 -18.07
CA PRO A 41 0.75 1.67 -18.67
C PRO A 41 2.00 0.87 -18.29
N GLY A 42 2.97 0.72 -19.20
CA GLY A 42 4.17 -0.09 -18.94
C GLY A 42 5.01 0.31 -17.71
N TRP A 43 4.86 1.54 -17.22
CA TRP A 43 5.52 2.01 -15.98
C TRP A 43 4.79 1.59 -14.69
N PHE A 44 3.58 1.04 -14.77
CA PHE A 44 2.83 0.58 -13.59
C PHE A 44 3.54 -0.54 -12.84
N VAL A 45 4.17 -1.48 -13.56
CA VAL A 45 4.88 -2.60 -12.93
C VAL A 45 6.00 -2.11 -12.00
N PRO A 46 6.99 -1.32 -12.46
CA PRO A 46 8.03 -0.82 -11.58
C PRO A 46 7.51 0.09 -10.46
N VAL A 47 6.50 0.94 -10.72
CA VAL A 47 5.89 1.79 -9.68
C VAL A 47 5.12 0.95 -8.65
N GLY A 48 4.47 -0.13 -9.07
CA GLY A 48 3.82 -1.09 -8.19
C GLY A 48 4.79 -1.70 -7.18
N PHE A 49 5.97 -2.13 -7.63
CA PHE A 49 7.02 -2.63 -6.73
C PHE A 49 7.52 -1.55 -5.74
N ILE A 50 7.72 -0.31 -6.21
CA ILE A 50 8.11 0.80 -5.34
C ILE A 50 7.04 1.06 -4.27
N ASN A 51 5.77 1.05 -4.65
CA ASN A 51 4.66 1.24 -3.72
C ASN A 51 4.58 0.13 -2.67
N ILE A 52 4.80 -1.13 -3.06
CA ILE A 52 4.88 -2.25 -2.11
C ILE A 52 6.02 -2.03 -1.11
N ALA A 53 7.21 -1.65 -1.59
CA ALA A 53 8.35 -1.37 -0.72
C ALA A 53 8.06 -0.24 0.28
N LEU A 54 7.39 0.84 -0.18
CA LEU A 54 6.96 1.94 0.68
C LEU A 54 5.92 1.51 1.72
N ILE A 55 4.94 0.69 1.34
CA ILE A 55 3.95 0.11 2.28
C ILE A 55 4.65 -0.71 3.37
N VAL A 56 5.63 -1.53 3.00
CA VAL A 56 6.43 -2.32 3.95
C VAL A 56 7.22 -1.39 4.88
N ALA A 57 7.89 -0.37 4.35
CA ALA A 57 8.63 0.60 5.16
C ALA A 57 7.72 1.38 6.14
N LEU A 58 6.56 1.83 5.68
CA LEU A 58 5.54 2.49 6.51
C LEU A 58 5.01 1.55 7.61
N SER A 59 4.86 0.25 7.30
CA SER A 59 4.44 -0.75 8.29
C SER A 59 5.46 -0.88 9.42
N PHE A 60 6.76 -0.96 9.08
CA PHE A 60 7.84 -0.99 10.07
C PHE A 60 7.91 0.30 10.89
N LEU A 61 7.75 1.46 10.24
CA LEU A 61 7.69 2.74 10.93
C LEU A 61 6.54 2.79 11.93
N LEU A 62 5.35 2.33 11.53
CA LEU A 62 4.17 2.26 12.40
C LEU A 62 4.41 1.33 13.60
N ALA A 63 5.01 0.16 13.36
CA ALA A 63 5.35 -0.81 14.39
C ALA A 63 6.39 -0.25 15.38
N SER A 64 7.43 0.42 14.89
CA SER A 64 8.46 1.08 15.71
C SER A 64 7.87 2.19 16.59
N LEU A 65 7.01 3.05 16.02
CA LEU A 65 6.30 4.10 16.76
C LEU A 65 5.34 3.54 17.82
N SER A 66 4.81 2.34 17.61
CA SER A 66 4.00 1.64 18.59
C SER A 66 4.86 1.00 19.70
N SER A 67 5.98 0.36 19.34
CA SER A 67 6.89 -0.34 20.27
C SER A 67 7.63 0.61 21.22
N ASN A 68 8.05 1.79 20.76
CA ASN A 68 8.69 2.83 21.59
C ASN A 68 7.74 3.45 22.65
N LYS A 69 6.50 2.97 22.75
CA LYS A 69 5.51 3.42 23.73
C LYS A 69 5.46 2.51 24.96
N ASP A 70 5.85 1.25 24.84
CA ASP A 70 5.78 0.27 25.94
C ASP A 70 7.04 0.28 26.83
N SER A 71 8.12 0.93 26.40
CA SER A 71 9.39 1.03 27.14
C SER A 71 9.50 2.27 28.04
N GLY A 72 8.48 3.13 28.08
CA GLY A 72 8.49 4.39 28.84
C GLY A 72 7.58 4.44 30.07
N SER A 73 7.07 3.29 30.54
CA SER A 73 6.14 3.22 31.69
C SER A 73 6.68 2.39 32.87
N HIS A 74 7.97 2.55 33.17
CA HIS A 74 8.56 2.08 34.43
C HIS A 74 9.25 3.24 35.15
#